data_AF-A0A927XYF3-F1
#
_entry.id   AF-A0A927XYF3-F1
#
_cell.length_a   1.000
_cell.length_b   1.000
_cell.length_c   1.000
_cell.angle_alpha   90.00
_cell.angle_beta   90.00
_cell.angle_gamma   90.00
#
_symmetry.space_group_name_H-M   'P 1'
#
loop_
_entity.id
_entity.type
_entity.pdbx_description
1 polymer ?
#
loop_
_entity_poly.entity_id
_entity_poly.type
_entity_poly.pdbx_seq_one_letter_code
_entity_poly.pdbx_strand_id
1 'polypeptide(L)'
;MSTNENSDQSRISHIKHRRAWLFALMVVFAVIVVFIFFRSKEVGDLVSGITSTLSPIFYGIAMAYILNPVVVFFERSYAFIAQKVFKIKHDRYKKRASVIAITLSITLLVCIIWVLLSSILPQIFSTLQTLVSYIPSEFDQIQSWIEQFVTPDKPWTEWVHSLATSLLDKIETWLKTDFQQAIPPALQFISSGVMSVVSAVFDFVVGICVAVYLLNDKHKLFAHLRKLVYALFNKNTANTVVELGIRIKLIFNRYVYSTILGSLIVFTATFVFMLITDMPYALLISTLVCITNIIPFFGPFIGAIPSTFILLLYDPATAFLFVLFTLILQQVEGHFLTPLLISGNTGISPFWVTVSLLLGGGMFGIGGLLFAVPIFSVIYYLIKVFAETKLAAKELPIESENYLYNSDFDYTKINESIHNRIEKTKKRRLSRKKRSGTKS
;
A
#
# COMPACT_ATOMS: atom_id res chain seq x y z
N MET A 1 -20.11 43.73 -47.54
CA MET A 1 -20.12 43.65 -46.07
C MET A 1 -19.78 42.25 -45.51
N SER A 2 -19.70 41.20 -46.35
CA SER A 2 -19.40 39.82 -45.94
C SER A 2 -17.91 39.43 -45.90
N THR A 3 -17.02 40.22 -46.51
CA THR A 3 -15.57 39.93 -46.55
C THR A 3 -14.84 40.27 -45.25
N ASN A 4 -15.31 41.27 -44.49
CA ASN A 4 -14.71 41.70 -43.22
C ASN A 4 -15.03 40.79 -42.02
N GLU A 5 -16.17 40.08 -42.03
CA GLU A 5 -16.52 39.14 -40.96
C GLU A 5 -15.69 37.84 -41.01
N ASN A 6 -15.30 37.39 -42.20
CA ASN A 6 -14.45 36.20 -42.38
C ASN A 6 -13.00 36.46 -41.96
N SER A 7 -12.47 37.67 -42.23
CA SER A 7 -11.13 38.07 -41.76
C SER A 7 -11.07 38.22 -40.24
N ASP A 8 -12.14 38.72 -39.60
CA ASP A 8 -12.21 38.85 -38.15
C ASP A 8 -12.40 37.51 -37.43
N GLN A 9 -13.20 36.58 -37.98
CA GLN A 9 -13.32 35.23 -37.41
C GLN A 9 -12.02 34.42 -37.53
N SER A 10 -11.29 34.56 -38.63
CA SER A 10 -9.94 34.01 -38.83
C SER A 10 -8.94 34.59 -37.82
N ARG A 11 -8.89 35.91 -37.64
CA ARG A 11 -8.00 36.54 -36.65
C ARG A 11 -8.30 36.09 -35.22
N ILE A 12 -9.58 35.97 -34.85
CA ILE A 12 -9.98 35.53 -33.51
C ILE A 12 -9.63 34.05 -33.25
N SER A 13 -9.70 33.18 -34.26
CA SER A 13 -9.29 31.77 -34.12
C SER A 13 -7.77 31.62 -33.99
N HIS A 14 -6.99 32.36 -34.79
CA HIS A 14 -5.52 32.41 -34.69
C HIS A 14 -5.05 32.94 -33.34
N ILE A 15 -5.68 33.99 -32.80
CA ILE A 15 -5.36 34.53 -31.46
C ILE A 15 -5.66 33.50 -30.36
N LYS A 16 -6.76 32.75 -30.47
CA LYS A 16 -7.13 31.72 -29.49
C LYS A 16 -6.18 30.53 -29.53
N HIS A 17 -5.74 30.11 -30.72
CA HIS A 17 -4.79 29.00 -30.88
C HIS A 17 -3.38 29.39 -30.39
N ARG A 18 -2.94 30.62 -30.68
CA ARG A 18 -1.68 31.18 -30.17
C ARG A 18 -1.65 31.28 -28.65
N ARG A 19 -2.76 31.68 -28.00
CA ARG A 19 -2.86 31.70 -26.53
C ARG A 19 -2.82 30.30 -25.91
N ALA A 20 -3.41 29.30 -26.55
CA ALA A 20 -3.34 27.91 -26.09
C ALA A 20 -1.92 27.35 -26.19
N TRP A 21 -1.21 27.64 -27.28
CA TRP A 21 0.19 27.29 -27.47
C TRP A 21 1.12 27.98 -26.46
N LEU A 22 0.92 29.28 -26.20
CA LEU A 22 1.68 30.01 -25.19
C LEU A 22 1.45 29.45 -23.78
N PHE A 23 0.21 29.06 -23.45
CA PHE A 23 -0.10 28.43 -22.17
C PHE A 23 0.55 27.05 -22.05
N ALA A 24 0.49 26.22 -23.10
CA ALA A 24 1.17 24.92 -23.12
C ALA A 24 2.68 25.08 -22.96
N LEU A 25 3.29 26.04 -23.65
CA LEU A 25 4.72 26.34 -23.56
C LEU A 25 5.12 26.84 -22.17
N MET A 26 4.28 27.66 -21.53
CA MET A 26 4.48 28.12 -20.16
C MET A 26 4.36 26.98 -19.13
N VAL A 27 3.44 26.04 -19.33
CA VAL A 27 3.31 24.84 -18.49
C VAL A 27 4.52 23.93 -18.67
N VAL A 28 4.96 23.68 -19.90
CA VAL A 28 6.17 22.88 -20.18
C VAL A 28 7.41 23.55 -19.59
N PHE A 29 7.54 24.87 -19.72
CA PHE A 29 8.63 25.64 -19.12
C PHE A 29 8.59 25.57 -17.58
N ALA A 30 7.42 25.71 -16.96
CA ALA A 30 7.26 25.57 -15.52
C ALA A 30 7.65 24.16 -15.03
N VAL A 31 7.27 23.11 -15.76
CA VAL A 31 7.66 21.72 -15.45
C VAL A 31 9.18 21.53 -15.58
N ILE A 32 9.80 22.09 -16.62
CA ILE A 32 11.26 22.04 -16.80
C ILE A 32 12.00 22.79 -15.68
N VAL A 33 11.52 23.98 -15.30
CA VAL A 33 12.10 24.77 -14.20
C VAL A 33 11.95 24.03 -12.87
N VAL A 34 10.79 23.44 -12.58
CA VAL A 34 10.58 22.60 -11.40
C VAL A 34 11.52 21.39 -11.42
N PHE A 35 11.66 20.72 -12.56
CA PHE A 35 12.56 19.57 -12.71
C PHE A 35 14.03 19.95 -12.49
N ILE A 36 14.49 21.09 -13.04
CA ILE A 36 15.84 21.62 -12.82
C ILE A 36 16.04 22.06 -11.36
N PHE A 37 15.02 22.65 -10.74
CA PHE A 37 15.05 23.07 -9.34
C PHE A 37 15.20 21.87 -8.39
N PHE A 38 14.44 20.80 -8.61
CA PHE A 38 14.55 19.53 -7.87
C PHE A 38 15.81 18.72 -8.20
N ARG A 39 16.48 19.00 -9.32
CA ARG A 39 17.78 18.40 -9.68
C ARG A 39 18.94 19.03 -8.90
N SER A 40 18.76 20.24 -8.37
CA SER A 40 19.82 20.90 -7.59
C SER A 40 20.04 20.16 -6.28
N LYS A 41 21.31 19.83 -5.99
CA LYS A 41 21.70 19.03 -4.83
C LYS A 41 21.26 19.70 -3.52
N GLU A 42 21.34 21.02 -3.44
CA GLU A 42 20.94 21.82 -2.27
C GLU A 42 19.43 21.76 -2.00
N VAL A 43 18.58 21.82 -3.04
CA VAL A 43 17.13 21.65 -2.88
C VAL A 43 16.79 20.21 -2.55
N GLY A 44 17.49 19.23 -3.13
CA GLY A 44 17.36 17.82 -2.77
C GLY A 44 17.70 17.56 -1.29
N ASP A 45 18.77 18.15 -0.80
CA ASP A 45 19.22 18.03 0.59
C ASP A 45 18.25 18.73 1.55
N LEU A 46 17.71 19.91 1.19
CA LEU A 46 16.66 20.58 1.96
C LEU A 46 15.35 19.77 2.01
N VAL A 47 14.89 19.26 0.86
CA VAL A 47 13.67 18.47 0.78
C VAL A 47 13.83 17.17 1.57
N SER A 48 14.96 16.48 1.42
CA SER A 48 15.24 15.26 2.16
C SER A 48 15.30 15.52 3.68
N GLY A 49 15.95 16.60 4.13
CA GLY A 49 16.01 16.99 5.54
C GLY A 49 14.63 17.32 6.13
N ILE A 50 13.76 18.00 5.38
CA ILE A 50 12.37 18.24 5.79
C ILE A 50 11.60 16.91 5.88
N THR A 51 11.75 16.03 4.88
CA THR A 51 11.03 14.75 4.85
C THR A 51 11.47 13.80 5.97
N SER A 52 12.76 13.74 6.30
CA SER A 52 13.28 12.90 7.39
C SER A 52 12.79 13.39 8.75
N THR A 53 12.78 14.71 8.95
CA THR A 53 12.28 15.34 10.18
C THR A 53 10.78 15.14 10.38
N LEU A 54 9.99 15.16 9.29
CA LEU A 54 8.55 14.92 9.32
C LEU A 54 8.18 13.43 9.26
N SER A 55 9.13 12.54 8.99
CA SER A 55 8.88 11.10 8.86
C SER A 55 8.15 10.48 10.06
N PRO A 56 8.46 10.83 11.33
CA PRO A 56 7.73 10.29 12.47
C PRO A 56 6.26 10.73 12.51
N ILE A 57 5.95 11.92 12.00
CA ILE A 57 4.58 12.42 11.88
C ILE A 57 3.83 11.62 10.82
N PHE A 58 4.45 11.33 9.68
CA PHE A 58 3.85 10.49 8.65
C PHE A 58 3.59 9.07 9.17
N TYR A 59 4.54 8.47 9.90
CA TYR A 59 4.35 7.19 10.57
C TYR A 59 3.20 7.24 11.59
N GLY A 60 3.10 8.30 12.37
CA GLY A 60 2.00 8.49 13.31
C GLY A 60 0.63 8.65 12.65
N ILE A 61 0.55 9.36 11.53
CA ILE A 61 -0.69 9.46 10.73
C ILE A 61 -1.07 8.09 10.16
N ALA A 62 -0.12 7.38 9.55
CA ALA A 62 -0.33 6.04 9.01
C ALA A 62 -0.81 5.06 10.09
N MET A 63 -0.14 5.05 11.24
CA MET A 63 -0.45 4.20 12.37
C MET A 63 -1.79 4.56 13.00
N ALA A 64 -2.12 5.85 13.19
CA ALA A 64 -3.45 6.27 13.64
C ALA A 64 -4.55 5.73 12.72
N TYR A 65 -4.28 5.74 11.41
CA TYR A 65 -5.23 5.27 10.43
C TYR A 65 -5.44 3.75 10.51
N ILE A 66 -4.35 2.98 10.58
CA ILE A 66 -4.36 1.51 10.71
C ILE A 66 -4.96 1.06 12.05
N LEU A 67 -4.68 1.77 13.14
CA LEU A 67 -5.23 1.48 14.47
C LEU A 67 -6.70 1.87 14.60
N ASN A 68 -7.22 2.81 13.81
CA ASN A 68 -8.56 3.33 14.00
C ASN A 68 -9.67 2.24 13.95
N PRO A 69 -9.66 1.24 13.04
CA PRO A 69 -10.55 0.09 13.11
C PRO A 69 -10.52 -0.65 14.45
N VAL A 70 -9.33 -0.89 15.00
CA VAL A 70 -9.11 -1.56 16.29
C VAL A 70 -9.63 -0.70 17.45
N VAL A 71 -9.36 0.61 17.41
CA VAL A 71 -9.90 1.57 18.38
C VAL A 71 -11.43 1.59 18.33
N VAL A 72 -12.03 1.63 17.14
CA VAL A 72 -13.49 1.62 16.99
C VAL A 72 -14.10 0.30 17.46
N PHE A 73 -13.42 -0.83 17.26
CA PHE A 73 -13.82 -2.12 17.80
C PHE A 73 -13.86 -2.08 19.33
N PHE A 74 -12.79 -1.61 19.99
CA PHE A 74 -12.78 -1.48 21.45
C PHE A 74 -13.75 -0.41 21.97
N GLU A 75 -13.94 0.71 21.27
CA GLU A 75 -14.94 1.74 21.60
C GLU A 75 -16.35 1.15 21.60
N ARG A 76 -16.68 0.33 20.59
CA ARG A 76 -17.98 -0.35 20.47
C ARG A 76 -18.17 -1.45 21.53
N SER A 77 -17.15 -2.28 21.75
CA SER A 77 -17.18 -3.33 22.77
C SER A 77 -17.34 -2.74 24.17
N TYR A 78 -16.61 -1.66 24.49
CA TYR A 78 -16.76 -0.94 25.75
C TYR A 78 -18.15 -0.32 25.87
N ALA A 79 -18.67 0.31 24.81
CA ALA A 79 -20.01 0.89 24.81
C ALA A 79 -21.10 -0.19 25.04
N PHE A 80 -20.96 -1.36 24.42
CA PHE A 80 -21.87 -2.49 24.61
C PHE A 80 -21.90 -2.96 26.06
N ILE A 81 -20.73 -3.15 26.68
CA ILE A 81 -20.61 -3.54 28.10
C ILE A 81 -21.15 -2.42 29.01
N ALA A 82 -20.76 -1.17 28.79
CA ALA A 82 -21.15 -0.03 29.63
C ALA A 82 -22.66 0.25 29.59
N GLN A 83 -23.31 0.08 28.44
CA GLN A 83 -24.76 0.24 28.31
C GLN A 83 -25.53 -0.97 28.86
N LYS A 84 -25.10 -2.20 28.53
CA LYS A 84 -25.84 -3.43 28.87
C LYS A 84 -25.63 -3.88 30.31
N VAL A 85 -24.42 -3.69 30.86
CA VAL A 85 -24.05 -4.14 32.21
C VAL A 85 -24.18 -3.01 33.23
N PHE A 86 -23.70 -1.81 32.91
CA PHE A 86 -23.56 -0.72 33.91
C PHE A 86 -24.60 0.42 33.77
N LYS A 87 -25.47 0.41 32.75
CA LYS A 87 -26.53 1.42 32.51
C LYS A 87 -26.04 2.89 32.61
N ILE A 88 -24.82 3.17 32.16
CA ILE A 88 -24.18 4.50 32.28
C ILE A 88 -24.76 5.48 31.24
N LYS A 89 -25.06 6.74 31.65
CA LYS A 89 -25.55 7.80 30.76
C LYS A 89 -24.58 8.15 29.62
N HIS A 90 -25.13 8.47 28.44
CA HIS A 90 -24.46 8.55 27.14
C HIS A 90 -23.26 9.51 27.04
N ASP A 91 -23.30 10.65 27.76
CA ASP A 91 -22.28 11.69 27.63
C ASP A 91 -21.00 11.44 28.45
N ARG A 92 -21.07 10.69 29.56
CA ARG A 92 -19.90 10.49 30.43
C ARG A 92 -19.01 9.31 30.01
N TYR A 93 -19.56 8.28 29.36
CA TYR A 93 -18.75 7.13 28.93
C TYR A 93 -18.04 7.40 27.61
N LYS A 94 -18.52 8.28 26.72
CA LYS A 94 -17.97 8.44 25.37
C LYS A 94 -16.50 8.87 25.36
N LYS A 95 -16.11 9.79 26.24
CA LYS A 95 -14.69 10.22 26.39
C LYS A 95 -13.83 9.12 27.03
N ARG A 96 -14.32 8.47 28.09
CA ARG A 96 -13.60 7.38 28.79
C ARG A 96 -13.41 6.16 27.89
N ALA A 97 -14.43 5.81 27.11
CA ALA A 97 -14.42 4.71 26.14
C ALA A 97 -13.33 4.93 25.09
N SER A 98 -13.20 6.15 24.56
CA SER A 98 -12.20 6.46 23.55
C SER A 98 -10.78 6.38 24.10
N VAL A 99 -10.52 6.92 25.30
CA VAL A 99 -9.20 6.80 25.96
C VAL A 99 -8.85 5.33 26.23
N ILE A 100 -9.77 4.56 26.81
CA ILE A 100 -9.54 3.12 27.10
C ILE A 100 -9.29 2.35 25.80
N ALA A 101 -10.07 2.60 24.76
CA ALA A 101 -9.92 1.93 23.48
C ALA A 101 -8.59 2.26 22.78
N ILE A 102 -8.16 3.52 22.82
CA ILE A 102 -6.86 3.94 22.29
C ILE A 102 -5.74 3.25 23.06
N THR A 103 -5.78 3.28 24.40
CA THR A 103 -4.77 2.61 25.24
C THR A 103 -4.70 1.11 24.95
N LEU A 104 -5.84 0.40 24.94
CA LEU A 104 -5.88 -1.03 24.62
C LEU A 104 -5.34 -1.33 23.21
N SER A 105 -5.66 -0.49 22.22
CA SER A 105 -5.17 -0.68 20.85
C SER A 105 -3.64 -0.51 20.76
N ILE A 106 -3.07 0.47 21.46
CA ILE A 106 -1.63 0.70 21.49
C ILE A 106 -0.92 -0.41 22.27
N THR A 107 -1.47 -0.83 23.42
CA THR A 107 -0.93 -1.96 24.18
C THR A 107 -0.92 -3.23 23.34
N LEU A 108 -1.99 -3.49 22.58
CA LEU A 108 -2.05 -4.62 21.65
C LEU A 108 -0.97 -4.53 20.58
N LEU A 109 -0.78 -3.35 19.97
CA LEU A 109 0.26 -3.14 18.96
C LEU A 109 1.66 -3.39 19.53
N VAL A 110 1.98 -2.81 20.70
CA VAL A 110 3.27 -2.99 21.37
C VAL A 110 3.48 -4.46 21.75
N CYS A 111 2.45 -5.14 22.22
CA CYS A 111 2.49 -6.56 22.54
C CYS A 111 2.80 -7.42 21.30
N ILE A 112 2.11 -7.16 20.18
CA ILE A 112 2.37 -7.86 18.91
C ILE A 112 3.83 -7.66 18.48
N ILE A 113 4.33 -6.42 18.51
CA ILE A 113 5.72 -6.11 18.15
C ILE A 113 6.71 -6.79 19.10
N TRP A 114 6.45 -6.77 20.40
CA TRP A 114 7.27 -7.45 21.39
C TRP A 114 7.35 -8.95 21.09
N VAL A 115 6.20 -9.62 20.94
CA VAL A 115 6.13 -11.07 20.68
C VAL A 115 6.92 -11.40 19.42
N LEU A 116 6.76 -10.63 18.36
CA LEU A 116 7.53 -10.81 17.13
C LEU A 116 9.03 -10.66 17.33
N LEU A 117 9.49 -9.53 17.88
CA LEU A 117 10.93 -9.30 18.08
C LEU A 117 11.53 -10.37 18.99
N SER A 118 10.84 -10.72 20.07
CA SER A 118 11.27 -11.77 21.00
C SER A 118 11.26 -13.18 20.40
N SER A 119 10.48 -13.43 19.34
CA SER A 119 10.41 -14.74 18.70
C SER A 119 11.36 -14.84 17.50
N ILE A 120 11.41 -13.79 16.68
CA ILE A 120 12.25 -13.69 15.47
C ILE A 120 13.73 -13.56 15.84
N LEU A 121 14.09 -12.68 16.80
CA LEU A 121 15.51 -12.45 17.11
C LEU A 121 16.22 -13.73 17.58
N PRO A 122 15.71 -14.49 18.56
CA PRO A 122 16.38 -15.72 18.98
C PRO A 122 16.49 -16.75 17.86
N GLN A 123 15.48 -16.83 16.98
CA GLN A 123 15.50 -17.76 15.85
C GLN A 123 16.51 -17.36 14.78
N ILE A 124 16.68 -16.07 14.49
CA ILE A 124 17.75 -15.62 13.59
C ILE A 124 19.10 -16.00 14.20
N PHE A 125 19.31 -15.72 15.49
CA PHE A 125 20.56 -16.06 16.18
C PHE A 125 20.81 -17.57 16.23
N SER A 126 19.79 -18.37 16.59
CA SER A 126 19.92 -19.82 16.65
C SER A 126 20.14 -20.40 15.25
N THR A 127 19.45 -19.89 14.22
CA THR A 127 19.64 -20.32 12.83
C THR A 127 21.05 -20.03 12.34
N LEU A 128 21.62 -18.86 12.65
CA LEU A 128 23.00 -18.54 12.31
C LEU A 128 23.99 -19.45 13.05
N GLN A 129 23.77 -19.70 14.35
CA GLN A 129 24.63 -20.61 15.12
C GLN A 129 24.53 -22.05 14.61
N THR A 130 23.32 -22.55 14.36
CA THR A 130 23.04 -23.86 13.80
C THR A 130 23.63 -23.99 12.40
N LEU A 131 23.52 -23.00 11.51
CA LEU A 131 24.16 -23.06 10.19
C LEU A 131 25.69 -23.20 10.31
N VAL A 132 26.29 -22.41 11.21
CA VAL A 132 27.74 -22.41 11.42
C VAL A 132 28.20 -23.74 12.02
N SER A 133 27.41 -24.36 12.89
CA SER A 133 27.79 -25.60 13.60
C SER A 133 27.38 -26.89 12.90
N TYR A 134 26.24 -26.93 12.19
CA TYR A 134 25.70 -28.14 11.55
C TYR A 134 26.27 -28.39 10.16
N ILE A 135 26.53 -27.33 9.38
CA ILE A 135 26.99 -27.56 8.00
C ILE A 135 28.28 -28.38 7.99
N PRO A 136 29.32 -28.11 8.82
CA PRO A 136 30.53 -28.93 8.86
C PRO A 136 30.31 -30.39 9.27
N SER A 137 29.41 -30.69 10.22
CA SER A 137 29.21 -32.05 10.74
C SER A 137 28.30 -32.92 9.88
N GLU A 138 27.44 -32.32 9.06
CA GLU A 138 26.60 -33.04 8.10
C GLU A 138 27.34 -33.39 6.80
N PHE A 139 28.52 -32.79 6.54
CA PHE A 139 29.39 -33.21 5.44
C PHE A 139 29.80 -34.67 5.55
N ASP A 140 30.12 -35.13 6.77
CA ASP A 140 30.50 -36.53 7.04
C ASP A 140 29.32 -37.49 6.79
N GLN A 141 28.09 -37.05 7.07
CA GLN A 141 26.88 -37.83 6.81
C GLN A 141 26.53 -37.87 5.33
N ILE A 142 26.67 -36.76 4.60
CA ILE A 142 26.48 -36.73 3.14
C ILE A 142 27.52 -37.61 2.45
N GLN A 143 28.78 -37.56 2.90
CA GLN A 143 29.85 -38.40 2.36
C GLN A 143 29.56 -39.89 2.59
N SER A 144 29.16 -40.28 3.80
CA SER A 144 28.78 -41.67 4.09
C SER A 144 27.51 -42.13 3.36
N TRP A 145 26.54 -41.24 3.12
CA TRP A 145 25.36 -41.55 2.30
C TRP A 145 25.73 -41.78 0.83
N ILE A 146 26.67 -41.00 0.30
CA ILE A 146 27.22 -41.18 -1.06
C ILE A 146 27.98 -42.50 -1.16
N GLU A 147 28.78 -42.86 -0.15
CA GLU A 147 29.50 -44.14 -0.09
C GLU A 147 28.55 -45.35 0.01
N GLN A 148 27.38 -45.21 0.66
CA GLN A 148 26.37 -46.27 0.72
C GLN A 148 25.52 -46.41 -0.55
N PHE A 149 25.22 -45.31 -1.25
CA PHE A 149 24.40 -45.33 -2.47
C PHE A 149 25.19 -45.67 -3.73
N VAL A 150 26.51 -45.45 -3.73
CA VAL A 150 27.40 -45.72 -4.87
C VAL A 150 28.08 -47.08 -4.66
N THR A 151 27.42 -48.16 -5.08
CA THR A 151 28.00 -49.50 -4.98
C THR A 151 29.14 -49.70 -6.00
N PRO A 152 30.27 -50.36 -5.66
CA PRO A 152 31.51 -50.35 -6.47
C PRO A 152 31.41 -50.97 -7.87
N ASP A 153 30.33 -51.67 -8.18
CA ASP A 153 30.15 -52.59 -9.29
C ASP A 153 29.70 -51.95 -10.61
N LYS A 154 29.46 -50.63 -10.66
CA LYS A 154 29.03 -49.93 -11.89
C LYS A 154 30.11 -49.00 -12.47
N PRO A 155 30.30 -48.93 -13.80
CA PRO A 155 31.36 -48.12 -14.43
C PRO A 155 31.23 -46.61 -14.23
N TRP A 156 30.11 -46.12 -13.72
CA TRP A 156 29.85 -44.70 -13.46
C TRP A 156 30.22 -44.26 -12.04
N THR A 157 30.57 -45.22 -11.16
CA THR A 157 30.78 -44.98 -9.72
C THR A 157 32.00 -44.12 -9.45
N GLU A 158 33.12 -44.36 -10.14
CA GLU A 158 34.32 -43.51 -10.04
C GLU A 158 34.04 -42.07 -10.46
N TRP A 159 33.25 -41.88 -11.53
CA TRP A 159 32.86 -40.54 -11.98
C TRP A 159 31.99 -39.84 -10.94
N VAL A 160 30.95 -40.51 -10.41
CA VAL A 160 30.07 -39.97 -9.36
C VAL A 160 30.84 -39.67 -8.08
N HIS A 161 31.77 -40.54 -7.69
CA HIS A 161 32.55 -40.38 -6.46
C HIS A 161 33.56 -39.23 -6.58
N SER A 162 34.22 -39.07 -7.74
CA SER A 162 35.11 -37.93 -8.02
C SER A 162 34.37 -36.60 -8.08
N LEU A 163 33.14 -36.59 -8.62
CA LEU A 163 32.31 -35.39 -8.72
C LEU A 163 31.77 -34.99 -7.34
N ALA A 164 31.35 -35.98 -6.54
CA ALA A 164 30.91 -35.81 -5.16
C ALA A 164 32.03 -35.24 -4.29
N THR A 165 33.19 -35.91 -4.23
CA THR A 165 34.35 -35.43 -3.44
C THR A 165 34.82 -34.05 -3.88
N SER A 166 34.90 -33.78 -5.19
CA SER A 166 35.26 -32.44 -5.70
C SER A 166 34.24 -31.36 -5.34
N LEU A 167 32.95 -31.68 -5.22
CA LEU A 167 31.91 -30.76 -4.78
C LEU A 167 31.98 -30.55 -3.26
N LEU A 168 32.16 -31.62 -2.48
CA LEU A 168 32.29 -31.56 -1.03
C LEU A 168 33.50 -30.71 -0.62
N ASP A 169 34.67 -30.93 -1.23
CA ASP A 169 35.88 -30.12 -1.00
C ASP A 169 35.66 -28.64 -1.31
N LYS A 170 34.98 -28.34 -2.42
CA LYS A 170 34.68 -26.95 -2.80
C LYS A 170 33.73 -26.27 -1.82
N ILE A 171 32.73 -26.99 -1.33
CA ILE A 171 31.81 -26.43 -0.34
C ILE A 171 32.50 -26.31 1.02
N GLU A 172 33.31 -27.27 1.44
CA GLU A 172 34.12 -27.19 2.66
C GLU A 172 35.07 -25.99 2.63
N THR A 173 35.76 -25.79 1.50
CA THR A 173 36.66 -24.66 1.29
C THR A 173 35.90 -23.33 1.31
N TRP A 174 34.74 -23.26 0.64
CA TRP A 174 33.86 -22.09 0.68
C TRP A 174 33.36 -21.81 2.10
N LEU A 175 33.03 -22.84 2.89
CA LEU A 175 32.56 -22.68 4.26
C LEU A 175 33.66 -22.19 5.21
N LYS A 176 34.85 -22.78 5.13
CA LYS A 176 35.98 -22.43 6.01
C LYS A 176 36.58 -21.07 5.66
N THR A 177 36.50 -20.66 4.39
CA THR A 177 37.19 -19.47 3.90
C THR A 177 36.22 -18.33 3.63
N ASP A 178 35.31 -18.50 2.68
CA ASP A 178 34.44 -17.43 2.20
C ASP A 178 33.30 -17.13 3.18
N PHE A 179 32.70 -18.15 3.78
CA PHE A 179 31.63 -17.99 4.77
C PHE A 179 32.17 -17.41 6.08
N GLN A 180 33.31 -17.89 6.60
CA GLN A 180 33.95 -17.27 7.77
C GLN A 180 34.38 -15.82 7.51
N GLN A 181 34.85 -15.49 6.29
CA GLN A 181 35.17 -14.11 5.92
C GLN A 181 33.92 -13.25 5.66
N ALA A 182 32.77 -13.84 5.39
CA ALA A 182 31.48 -13.15 5.27
C ALA A 182 30.84 -12.82 6.62
N ILE A 183 31.23 -13.51 7.71
CA ILE A 183 30.70 -13.27 9.06
C ILE A 183 31.04 -11.87 9.60
N PRO A 184 32.29 -11.37 9.57
CA PRO A 184 32.60 -10.03 10.09
C PRO A 184 31.86 -8.89 9.37
N PRO A 185 31.75 -8.86 8.03
CA PRO A 185 30.90 -7.91 7.32
C PRO A 185 29.41 -8.06 7.65
N ALA A 186 28.90 -9.30 7.82
CA ALA A 186 27.53 -9.53 8.24
C ALA A 186 27.27 -9.03 9.68
N LEU A 187 28.23 -9.22 10.58
CA LEU A 187 28.19 -8.69 11.95
C LEU A 187 28.31 -7.16 11.98
N GLN A 188 29.10 -6.56 11.09
CA GLN A 188 29.14 -5.11 10.88
C GLN A 188 27.82 -4.60 10.31
N PHE A 189 27.21 -5.29 9.34
CA PHE A 189 25.89 -4.99 8.80
C PHE A 189 24.82 -5.07 9.90
N ILE A 190 24.88 -6.08 10.77
CA ILE A 190 24.03 -6.19 11.96
C ILE A 190 24.30 -5.03 12.93
N SER A 191 25.55 -4.67 13.19
CA SER A 191 25.90 -3.56 14.10
C SER A 191 25.45 -2.19 13.59
N SER A 192 25.67 -1.89 12.31
CA SER A 192 25.08 -0.71 11.65
C SER A 192 23.56 -0.80 11.58
N GLY A 193 23.03 -2.01 11.41
CA GLY A 193 21.62 -2.34 11.45
C GLY A 193 21.01 -2.04 12.82
N VAL A 194 21.70 -2.37 13.92
CA VAL A 194 21.27 -2.06 15.29
C VAL A 194 21.10 -0.56 15.47
N MET A 195 22.03 0.27 14.99
CA MET A 195 21.87 1.73 15.03
C MET A 195 20.65 2.21 14.23
N SER A 196 20.43 1.63 13.04
CA SER A 196 19.22 1.94 12.24
C SER A 196 17.93 1.48 12.91
N VAL A 197 17.94 0.35 13.62
CA VAL A 197 16.82 -0.17 14.40
C VAL A 197 16.54 0.74 15.59
N VAL A 198 17.57 1.23 16.28
CA VAL A 198 17.42 2.20 17.37
C VAL A 198 16.76 3.49 16.87
N SER A 199 17.21 4.04 15.74
CA SER A 199 16.56 5.19 15.10
C SER A 199 15.12 4.89 14.71
N ALA A 200 14.85 3.73 14.11
CA ALA A 200 13.49 3.32 13.74
C ALA A 200 12.57 3.15 14.96
N VAL A 201 13.10 2.63 16.09
CA VAL A 201 12.36 2.54 17.35
C VAL A 201 12.01 3.93 17.88
N PHE A 202 12.95 4.88 17.80
CA PHE A 202 12.68 6.27 18.23
C PHE A 202 11.59 6.91 17.36
N ASP A 203 11.71 6.81 16.03
CA ASP A 203 10.71 7.30 15.09
C ASP A 203 9.35 6.63 15.30
N PHE A 204 9.36 5.34 15.63
CA PHE A 204 8.16 4.58 15.94
C PHE A 204 7.50 5.06 17.23
N VAL A 205 8.26 5.29 18.30
CA VAL A 205 7.75 5.85 19.57
C VAL A 205 7.14 7.24 19.36
N VAL A 206 7.84 8.13 18.65
CA VAL A 206 7.31 9.44 18.30
C VAL A 206 6.05 9.31 17.44
N GLY A 207 6.04 8.37 16.50
CA GLY A 207 4.87 8.00 15.71
C GLY A 207 3.69 7.56 16.59
N ILE A 208 3.91 6.75 17.62
CA ILE A 208 2.87 6.34 18.57
C ILE A 208 2.30 7.57 19.27
N CYS A 209 3.16 8.47 19.76
CA CYS A 209 2.71 9.70 20.40
C CYS A 209 1.80 10.52 19.45
N VAL A 210 2.22 10.72 18.20
CA VAL A 210 1.42 11.42 17.19
C VAL A 210 0.10 10.67 16.94
N ALA A 211 0.14 9.35 16.84
CA ALA A 211 -1.04 8.53 16.58
C ALA A 211 -2.08 8.66 17.71
N VAL A 212 -1.65 8.66 18.96
CA VAL A 212 -2.51 8.88 20.14
C VAL A 212 -3.24 10.21 20.03
N TYR A 213 -2.51 11.30 19.75
CA TYR A 213 -3.09 12.64 19.61
C TYR A 213 -4.12 12.68 18.47
N LEU A 214 -3.77 12.15 17.30
CA LEU A 214 -4.66 12.13 16.14
C LEU A 214 -5.92 11.29 16.38
N LEU A 215 -5.80 10.14 17.04
CA LEU A 215 -6.93 9.27 17.37
C LEU A 215 -7.88 9.92 18.38
N ASN A 216 -7.34 10.58 19.40
CA ASN A 216 -8.11 11.25 20.44
C ASN A 216 -8.85 12.48 19.89
N ASP A 217 -8.21 13.28 19.04
CA ASP A 217 -8.77 14.52 18.49
C ASP A 217 -9.33 14.40 17.06
N LYS A 218 -9.50 13.17 16.54
CA LYS A 218 -9.99 12.90 15.17
C LYS A 218 -11.22 13.73 14.79
N HIS A 219 -12.18 13.86 15.71
CA HIS A 219 -13.41 14.62 15.46
C HIS A 219 -13.19 16.13 15.34
N LYS A 220 -12.30 16.71 16.17
CA LYS A 220 -11.98 18.14 16.13
C LYS A 220 -11.17 18.47 14.87
N LEU A 221 -10.23 17.61 14.50
CA LEU A 221 -9.44 17.76 13.28
C LEU A 221 -10.34 17.80 12.03
N PHE A 222 -11.28 16.85 11.90
CA PHE A 222 -12.24 16.89 10.78
C PHE A 222 -13.15 18.11 10.81
N ALA A 223 -13.53 18.62 12.00
CA ALA A 223 -14.34 19.83 12.12
C ALA A 223 -13.55 21.08 11.67
N HIS A 224 -12.28 21.20 12.06
CA HIS A 224 -11.41 22.29 11.64
C HIS A 224 -11.15 22.27 10.12
N LEU A 225 -10.90 21.08 9.55
CA LEU A 225 -10.74 20.92 8.11
C LEU A 225 -12.01 21.33 7.35
N ARG A 226 -13.19 20.91 7.82
CA ARG A 226 -14.47 21.34 7.23
C ARG A 226 -14.64 22.86 7.32
N LYS A 227 -14.40 23.45 8.50
CA LYS A 227 -14.48 24.89 8.71
C LYS A 227 -13.58 25.65 7.73
N LEU A 228 -12.34 25.18 7.55
CA LEU A 228 -11.38 25.77 6.62
C LEU A 228 -11.86 25.66 5.17
N VAL A 229 -12.40 24.51 4.76
CA VAL A 229 -12.96 24.33 3.41
C VAL A 229 -14.11 25.31 3.14
N TYR A 230 -15.04 25.46 4.10
CA TYR A 230 -16.14 26.43 3.97
C TYR A 230 -15.69 27.90 4.05
N ALA A 231 -14.50 28.18 4.61
CA ALA A 231 -13.93 29.51 4.63
C ALA A 231 -13.19 29.86 3.33
N LEU A 232 -12.54 28.88 2.69
CA LEU A 232 -11.77 29.09 1.46
C LEU A 232 -12.61 29.04 0.19
N PHE A 233 -13.72 28.29 0.19
CA PHE A 233 -14.52 28.03 -1.00
C PHE A 233 -15.97 28.51 -0.84
N ASN A 234 -16.63 28.80 -1.96
CA ASN A 234 -18.07 29.05 -1.96
C ASN A 234 -18.85 27.82 -1.50
N LYS A 235 -20.08 28.01 -0.99
CA LYS A 235 -20.90 26.94 -0.40
C LYS A 235 -21.04 25.70 -1.30
N ASN A 236 -21.24 25.89 -2.60
CA ASN A 236 -21.42 24.78 -3.55
C ASN A 236 -20.13 23.97 -3.71
N THR A 237 -18.99 24.63 -3.90
CA THR A 237 -17.68 23.96 -4.04
C THR A 237 -17.25 23.32 -2.73
N ALA A 238 -17.48 23.99 -1.60
CA ALA A 238 -17.20 23.45 -0.28
C ALA A 238 -17.99 22.16 0.00
N ASN A 239 -19.28 22.13 -0.33
CA ASN A 239 -20.11 20.92 -0.23
C ASN A 239 -19.52 19.77 -1.06
N THR A 240 -19.12 20.03 -2.31
CA THR A 240 -18.49 19.01 -3.17
C THR A 240 -17.17 18.51 -2.59
N VAL A 241 -16.29 19.40 -2.10
CA VAL A 241 -15.00 19.01 -1.49
C VAL A 241 -15.21 18.17 -0.23
N VAL A 242 -16.17 18.54 0.63
CA VAL A 242 -16.50 17.77 1.84
C VAL A 242 -17.08 16.41 1.48
N GLU A 243 -17.96 16.34 0.48
CA GLU A 243 -18.53 15.08 0.00
C GLU A 243 -17.44 14.15 -0.56
N LEU A 244 -16.55 14.67 -1.40
CA LEU A 244 -15.38 13.93 -1.91
C LEU A 244 -14.51 13.43 -0.76
N GLY A 245 -14.24 14.26 0.24
CA GLY A 245 -13.47 13.86 1.43
C GLY A 245 -14.14 12.72 2.22
N ILE A 246 -15.46 12.73 2.34
CA ILE A 246 -16.22 11.63 2.97
C ILE A 246 -16.09 10.34 2.15
N ARG A 247 -16.21 10.43 0.82
CA ARG A 247 -16.07 9.28 -0.09
C ARG A 247 -14.67 8.70 -0.05
N ILE A 248 -13.64 9.54 -0.08
CA ILE A 248 -12.23 9.16 0.08
C ILE A 248 -12.02 8.41 1.41
N LYS A 249 -12.53 8.98 2.51
CA LYS A 249 -12.45 8.33 3.83
C LYS A 249 -13.11 6.95 3.83
N LEU A 250 -14.26 6.78 3.16
CA LEU A 250 -14.94 5.50 3.07
C LEU A 250 -14.14 4.47 2.26
N ILE A 251 -13.53 4.87 1.16
CA ILE A 251 -12.67 4.01 0.31
C ILE A 251 -11.49 3.49 1.14
N PHE A 252 -10.72 4.40 1.75
CA PHE A 252 -9.58 4.01 2.57
C PHE A 252 -10.01 3.17 3.79
N ASN A 253 -11.13 3.53 4.46
CA ASN A 253 -11.55 2.83 5.67
C ASN A 253 -11.97 1.40 5.36
N ARG A 254 -12.67 1.20 4.24
CA ARG A 254 -13.06 -0.12 3.76
C ARG A 254 -11.81 -0.94 3.46
N TYR A 255 -10.89 -0.39 2.68
CA TYR A 255 -9.64 -1.08 2.34
C TYR A 255 -8.88 -1.54 3.59
N VAL A 256 -8.57 -0.62 4.52
CA VAL A 256 -7.82 -0.97 5.74
C VAL A 256 -8.57 -1.97 6.61
N TYR A 257 -9.90 -1.83 6.75
CA TYR A 257 -10.71 -2.78 7.51
C TYR A 257 -10.66 -4.18 6.88
N SER A 258 -10.83 -4.28 5.56
CA SER A 258 -10.80 -5.53 4.83
C SER A 258 -9.41 -6.18 4.85
N THR A 259 -8.33 -5.40 4.76
CA THR A 259 -6.95 -5.90 4.85
C THR A 259 -6.63 -6.45 6.24
N ILE A 260 -7.00 -5.74 7.31
CA ILE A 260 -6.80 -6.22 8.68
C ILE A 260 -7.61 -7.49 8.94
N LEU A 261 -8.88 -7.51 8.52
CA LEU A 261 -9.76 -8.66 8.70
C LEU A 261 -9.29 -9.86 7.88
N GLY A 262 -8.85 -9.66 6.64
CA GLY A 262 -8.26 -10.69 5.79
C GLY A 262 -6.99 -11.28 6.42
N SER A 263 -6.08 -10.42 6.86
CA SER A 263 -4.85 -10.84 7.55
C SER A 263 -5.13 -11.64 8.82
N LEU A 264 -6.18 -11.29 9.58
CA LEU A 264 -6.60 -12.06 10.75
C LEU A 264 -7.21 -13.43 10.39
N ILE A 265 -7.93 -13.53 9.28
CA ILE A 265 -8.44 -14.82 8.77
C ILE A 265 -7.26 -15.71 8.38
N VAL A 266 -6.28 -15.17 7.64
CA VAL A 266 -5.06 -15.88 7.23
C VAL A 266 -4.24 -16.32 8.45
N PHE A 267 -4.06 -15.43 9.44
CA PHE A 267 -3.44 -15.76 10.73
C PHE A 267 -4.11 -17.00 11.35
N THR A 268 -5.43 -16.94 11.49
CA THR A 268 -6.20 -17.98 12.18
C THR A 268 -6.14 -19.30 11.42
N ALA A 269 -6.31 -19.25 10.09
CA ALA A 269 -6.22 -20.43 9.24
C ALA A 269 -4.82 -21.08 9.31
N THR A 270 -3.77 -20.28 9.23
CA THR A 270 -2.38 -20.76 9.31
C THR A 270 -2.07 -21.33 10.69
N PHE A 271 -2.48 -20.63 11.75
CA PHE A 271 -2.27 -21.06 13.13
C PHE A 271 -2.99 -22.37 13.43
N VAL A 272 -4.27 -22.48 13.07
CA VAL A 272 -5.07 -23.69 13.27
C VAL A 272 -4.52 -24.86 12.45
N PHE A 273 -4.14 -24.62 11.19
CA PHE A 273 -3.52 -25.64 10.36
C PHE A 273 -2.27 -26.21 11.02
N MET A 274 -1.34 -25.34 11.42
CA MET A 274 -0.10 -25.74 12.07
C MET A 274 -0.33 -26.49 13.39
N LEU A 275 -1.33 -26.10 14.18
CA LEU A 275 -1.70 -26.84 15.39
C LEU A 275 -2.26 -28.23 15.09
N ILE A 276 -3.09 -28.38 14.06
CA ILE A 276 -3.68 -29.68 13.70
C ILE A 276 -2.63 -30.64 13.15
N THR A 277 -1.63 -30.11 12.45
CA THR A 277 -0.52 -30.90 11.88
C THR A 277 0.69 -31.00 12.81
N ASP A 278 0.56 -30.58 14.07
CA ASP A 278 1.63 -30.58 15.08
C ASP A 278 2.96 -29.93 14.61
N MET A 279 2.87 -28.87 13.80
CA MET A 279 4.05 -28.17 13.29
C MET A 279 4.66 -27.25 14.36
N PRO A 280 6.00 -27.19 14.47
CA PRO A 280 6.64 -26.28 15.39
C PRO A 280 6.47 -24.82 14.96
N TYR A 281 6.67 -23.91 15.90
CA TYR A 281 6.66 -22.46 15.65
C TYR A 281 5.32 -21.90 15.13
N ALA A 282 4.20 -22.59 15.40
CA ALA A 282 2.86 -22.20 14.93
C ALA A 282 2.53 -20.72 15.16
N LEU A 283 2.74 -20.21 16.37
CA LEU A 283 2.45 -18.80 16.71
C LEU A 283 3.36 -17.82 15.96
N LEU A 284 4.66 -18.12 15.86
CA LEU A 284 5.59 -17.27 15.14
C LEU A 284 5.21 -17.20 13.66
N ILE A 285 5.11 -18.37 13.00
CA ILE A 285 4.88 -18.47 11.57
C ILE A 285 3.54 -17.84 11.21
N SER A 286 2.47 -18.12 11.95
CA SER A 286 1.16 -17.51 11.69
C SER A 286 1.18 -16.00 11.86
N THR A 287 1.88 -15.46 12.87
CA THR A 287 2.01 -14.01 13.08
C THR A 287 2.82 -13.34 11.97
N LEU A 288 3.91 -13.98 11.53
CA LEU A 288 4.76 -13.49 10.44
C LEU A 288 3.98 -13.44 9.13
N VAL A 289 3.27 -14.52 8.78
CA VAL A 289 2.39 -14.57 7.61
C VAL A 289 1.28 -13.52 7.72
N CYS A 290 0.64 -13.36 8.88
CA CYS A 290 -0.39 -12.35 9.12
C CYS A 290 0.07 -10.91 8.80
N ILE A 291 1.25 -10.52 9.29
CA ILE A 291 1.74 -9.15 9.16
C ILE A 291 2.19 -8.87 7.74
N THR A 292 2.88 -9.84 7.13
CA THR A 292 3.31 -9.71 5.74
C THR A 292 2.10 -9.63 4.81
N ASN A 293 1.01 -10.36 5.11
CA ASN A 293 -0.23 -10.36 4.36
C ASN A 293 -0.97 -9.00 4.31
N ILE A 294 -0.56 -8.01 5.12
CA ILE A 294 -1.05 -6.63 4.97
C ILE A 294 -0.61 -6.04 3.62
N ILE A 295 0.51 -6.50 3.06
CA ILE A 295 1.03 -6.09 1.75
C ILE A 295 0.40 -6.97 0.65
N PRO A 296 -0.46 -6.44 -0.23
CA PRO A 296 -1.09 -7.24 -1.27
C PRO A 296 -0.07 -7.85 -2.24
N PHE A 297 -0.37 -9.04 -2.76
CA PHE A 297 0.44 -9.83 -3.70
C PHE A 297 1.82 -10.29 -3.20
N PHE A 298 2.59 -9.44 -2.52
CA PHE A 298 3.94 -9.75 -2.04
C PHE A 298 3.95 -10.33 -0.64
N GLY A 299 3.01 -9.93 0.21
CA GLY A 299 2.89 -10.38 1.59
C GLY A 299 3.00 -11.89 1.76
N PRO A 300 2.22 -12.68 1.01
CA PRO A 300 2.29 -14.13 1.07
C PRO A 300 3.68 -14.70 0.79
N PHE A 301 4.42 -14.14 -0.16
CA PHE A 301 5.78 -14.59 -0.48
C PHE A 301 6.79 -14.16 0.58
N ILE A 302 6.70 -12.91 1.05
CA ILE A 302 7.57 -12.38 2.11
C ILE A 302 7.38 -13.17 3.40
N GLY A 303 6.15 -13.62 3.68
CA GLY A 303 5.84 -14.46 4.83
C GLY A 303 6.25 -15.92 4.65
N ALA A 304 5.87 -16.52 3.52
CA ALA A 304 6.09 -17.94 3.28
C ALA A 304 7.57 -18.31 3.20
N ILE A 305 8.41 -17.51 2.53
CA ILE A 305 9.83 -17.84 2.33
C ILE A 305 10.58 -18.10 3.65
N PRO A 306 10.65 -17.16 4.61
CA PRO A 306 11.34 -17.40 5.88
C PRO A 306 10.65 -18.48 6.71
N SER A 307 9.31 -18.58 6.67
CA SER A 307 8.59 -19.62 7.40
C SER A 307 8.89 -21.03 6.87
N THR A 308 8.92 -21.19 5.55
CA THR A 308 9.32 -22.44 4.89
C THR A 308 10.77 -22.76 5.21
N PHE A 309 11.68 -21.78 5.22
CA PHE A 309 13.07 -22.02 5.58
C PHE A 309 13.22 -22.51 7.02
N ILE A 310 12.52 -21.89 7.97
CA ILE A 310 12.49 -22.34 9.38
C ILE A 310 11.98 -23.79 9.48
N LEU A 311 10.89 -24.12 8.77
CA LEU A 311 10.35 -25.47 8.77
C LEU A 311 11.24 -26.48 8.04
N LEU A 312 11.95 -26.05 6.98
CA LEU A 312 12.85 -26.91 6.21
C LEU A 312 14.04 -27.37 7.06
N LEU A 313 14.54 -26.50 7.95
CA LEU A 313 15.58 -26.85 8.93
C LEU A 313 15.07 -27.79 10.02
N TYR A 314 13.76 -27.82 10.27
CA TYR A 314 13.15 -28.75 11.21
C TYR A 314 12.88 -30.12 10.57
N ASP A 315 12.13 -30.13 9.46
CA ASP A 315 11.79 -31.32 8.69
C ASP A 315 11.33 -30.93 7.26
N PRO A 316 11.97 -31.47 6.20
CA PRO A 316 11.60 -31.17 4.81
C PRO A 316 10.16 -31.53 4.43
N ALA A 317 9.59 -32.61 4.99
CA ALA A 317 8.21 -33.00 4.66
C ALA A 317 7.20 -31.99 5.23
N THR A 318 7.45 -31.51 6.45
CA THR A 318 6.69 -30.46 7.11
C THR A 318 6.73 -29.14 6.32
N ALA A 319 7.91 -28.76 5.84
CA ALA A 319 8.08 -27.56 5.00
C ALA A 319 7.31 -27.66 3.68
N PHE A 320 7.36 -28.82 3.03
CA PHE A 320 6.59 -29.08 1.81
C PHE A 320 5.09 -28.98 2.05
N LEU A 321 4.59 -29.59 3.13
CA LEU A 321 3.18 -29.55 3.50
C LEU A 321 2.71 -28.13 3.81
N PHE A 322 3.53 -27.32 4.50
CA PHE A 322 3.26 -25.92 4.76
C PHE A 322 3.21 -25.07 3.48
N VAL A 323 4.11 -25.30 2.51
CA VAL A 323 4.09 -24.61 1.21
C VAL A 323 2.82 -24.96 0.45
N LEU A 324 2.45 -26.23 0.39
CA LEU A 324 1.24 -26.67 -0.29
C LEU A 324 -0.01 -26.03 0.33
N PHE A 325 -0.12 -26.04 1.66
CA PHE A 325 -1.20 -25.38 2.37
C PHE A 325 -1.22 -23.87 2.09
N THR A 326 -0.07 -23.21 2.17
CA THR A 326 0.03 -21.77 1.93
C THR A 326 -0.40 -21.42 0.52
N LEU A 327 0.02 -22.18 -0.50
CA LEU A 327 -0.44 -21.98 -1.87
C LEU A 327 -1.97 -22.08 -1.99
N ILE A 328 -2.58 -23.10 -1.38
CA ILE A 328 -4.04 -23.26 -1.39
C ILE A 328 -4.73 -22.10 -0.67
N LEU A 329 -4.25 -21.76 0.54
CA LEU A 329 -4.81 -20.67 1.34
C LEU A 329 -4.76 -19.35 0.58
N GLN A 330 -3.67 -19.09 -0.14
CA GLN A 330 -3.49 -17.89 -0.93
C GLN A 330 -4.40 -17.82 -2.17
N GLN A 331 -4.71 -18.96 -2.78
CA GLN A 331 -5.73 -19.00 -3.84
C GLN A 331 -7.12 -18.73 -3.28
N VAL A 332 -7.45 -19.28 -2.10
CA VAL A 332 -8.72 -19.03 -1.42
C VAL A 332 -8.83 -17.55 -1.05
N GLU A 333 -7.76 -16.98 -0.53
CA GLU A 333 -7.71 -15.58 -0.16
C GLU A 333 -7.86 -14.65 -1.38
N GLY A 334 -7.10 -14.90 -2.44
CA GLY A 334 -7.13 -14.08 -3.65
C GLY A 334 -8.46 -14.15 -4.39
N HIS A 335 -9.04 -15.34 -4.55
CA HIS A 335 -10.25 -15.53 -5.35
C HIS A 335 -11.57 -15.37 -4.57
N PHE A 336 -11.59 -15.67 -3.27
CA PHE A 336 -12.84 -15.66 -2.48
C PHE A 336 -12.83 -14.61 -1.39
N LEU A 337 -11.83 -14.60 -0.51
CA LEU A 337 -11.83 -13.68 0.64
C LEU A 337 -11.65 -12.22 0.21
N THR A 338 -10.73 -11.95 -0.71
CA THR A 338 -10.44 -10.58 -1.16
C THR A 338 -11.68 -9.93 -1.79
N PRO A 339 -12.39 -10.56 -2.77
CA PRO A 339 -13.63 -10.00 -3.28
C PRO A 339 -14.74 -9.90 -2.24
N LEU A 340 -14.86 -10.86 -1.31
CA LEU A 340 -15.88 -10.85 -0.27
C LEU A 340 -15.68 -9.69 0.71
N LEU A 341 -14.44 -9.49 1.17
CA LEU A 341 -14.09 -8.48 2.16
C LEU A 341 -14.01 -7.08 1.57
N ILE A 342 -13.54 -6.95 0.32
CA ILE A 342 -13.41 -5.66 -0.39
C ILE A 342 -14.69 -5.37 -1.21
N SER A 343 -15.72 -6.22 -1.12
CA SER A 343 -16.96 -6.12 -1.90
C SER A 343 -17.58 -4.72 -1.82
N GLY A 344 -17.66 -4.07 -2.98
CA GLY A 344 -18.30 -2.78 -3.16
C GLY A 344 -17.37 -1.66 -3.63
N ASN A 345 -17.26 -1.55 -4.96
CA ASN A 345 -17.04 -0.30 -5.69
C ASN A 345 -15.67 0.39 -5.62
N THR A 346 -14.55 -0.32 -5.45
CA THR A 346 -13.29 0.27 -5.97
C THR A 346 -13.36 0.36 -7.49
N GLY A 347 -13.93 -0.67 -8.16
CA GLY A 347 -14.10 -0.69 -9.61
C GLY A 347 -12.77 -0.68 -10.37
N ILE A 348 -11.69 -1.05 -9.67
CA ILE A 348 -10.32 -1.07 -10.17
C ILE A 348 -10.03 -2.50 -10.60
N SER A 349 -9.62 -2.67 -11.85
CA SER A 349 -9.21 -3.98 -12.35
C SER A 349 -7.93 -4.46 -11.64
N PRO A 350 -7.71 -5.78 -11.55
CA PRO A 350 -6.47 -6.34 -10.98
C PRO A 350 -5.20 -5.73 -11.61
N PHE A 351 -5.24 -5.42 -12.91
CA PHE A 351 -4.16 -4.71 -13.61
C PHE A 351 -3.79 -3.39 -12.92
N TRP A 352 -4.77 -2.54 -12.62
CA TRP A 352 -4.52 -1.26 -11.97
C TRP A 352 -4.07 -1.40 -10.52
N VAL A 353 -4.46 -2.46 -9.83
CA VAL A 353 -3.92 -2.81 -8.51
C VAL A 353 -2.44 -3.13 -8.63
N THR A 354 -2.03 -3.97 -9.58
CA THR A 354 -0.61 -4.28 -9.82
C THR A 354 0.19 -3.02 -10.18
N VAL A 355 -0.32 -2.18 -11.09
CA VAL A 355 0.31 -0.89 -11.44
C VAL A 355 0.48 -0.01 -10.20
N SER A 356 -0.53 0.08 -9.34
CA SER A 356 -0.44 0.86 -8.12
C SER A 356 0.66 0.38 -7.19
N LEU A 357 0.84 -0.94 -7.06
CA LEU A 357 1.87 -1.55 -6.21
C LEU A 357 3.28 -1.32 -6.77
N LEU A 358 3.44 -1.45 -8.09
CA LEU A 358 4.72 -1.18 -8.74
C LEU A 358 5.15 0.29 -8.58
N LEU A 359 4.22 1.22 -8.81
CA LEU A 359 4.47 2.65 -8.63
C LEU A 359 4.69 3.01 -7.17
N GLY A 360 3.81 2.55 -6.27
CA GLY A 360 3.90 2.84 -4.84
C GLY A 360 5.17 2.26 -4.24
N GLY A 361 5.44 0.98 -4.49
CA GLY A 361 6.65 0.30 -4.01
C GLY A 361 7.94 0.93 -4.56
N GLY A 362 7.97 1.26 -5.86
CA GLY A 362 9.14 1.89 -6.48
C GLY A 362 9.42 3.31 -5.96
N MET A 363 8.38 4.08 -5.63
CA MET A 363 8.53 5.49 -5.21
C MET A 363 8.67 5.67 -3.69
N PHE A 364 7.96 4.86 -2.90
CA PHE A 364 7.82 5.05 -1.45
C PHE A 364 8.12 3.78 -0.63
N GLY A 365 8.70 2.75 -1.26
CA GLY A 365 9.09 1.51 -0.59
C GLY A 365 7.92 0.79 0.08
N ILE A 366 8.15 0.26 1.28
CA ILE A 366 7.15 -0.51 2.05
C ILE A 366 5.91 0.35 2.36
N GLY A 367 6.08 1.62 2.73
CA GLY A 367 4.96 2.53 2.96
C GLY A 367 4.12 2.75 1.70
N GLY A 368 4.79 2.81 0.55
CA GLY A 368 4.16 2.85 -0.77
C GLY A 368 3.32 1.62 -1.08
N LEU A 369 3.80 0.42 -0.76
CA LEU A 369 3.05 -0.82 -0.98
C LEU A 369 1.78 -0.89 -0.13
N LEU A 370 1.83 -0.42 1.12
CA LEU A 370 0.69 -0.41 2.04
C LEU A 370 -0.45 0.51 1.57
N PHE A 371 -0.09 1.70 1.07
CA PHE A 371 -1.07 2.73 0.68
C PHE A 371 -1.31 2.83 -0.83
N ALA A 372 -0.57 2.09 -1.66
CA ALA A 372 -0.66 2.09 -3.12
C ALA A 372 -2.10 1.92 -3.60
N VAL A 373 -2.73 0.82 -3.19
CA VAL A 373 -4.07 0.44 -3.66
C VAL A 373 -5.14 1.46 -3.25
N PRO A 374 -5.26 1.90 -1.98
CA PRO A 374 -6.28 2.88 -1.61
C PRO A 374 -6.00 4.28 -2.17
N ILE A 375 -4.73 4.72 -2.28
CA ILE A 375 -4.39 5.98 -2.95
C ILE A 375 -4.80 5.92 -4.42
N PHE A 376 -4.46 4.84 -5.12
CA PHE A 376 -4.83 4.66 -6.51
C PHE A 376 -6.34 4.58 -6.69
N SER A 377 -7.05 3.96 -5.74
CA SER A 377 -8.52 3.95 -5.71
C SER A 377 -9.12 5.34 -5.64
N VAL A 378 -8.52 6.22 -4.85
CA VAL A 378 -8.94 7.62 -4.77
C VAL A 378 -8.62 8.38 -6.04
N ILE A 379 -7.44 8.19 -6.62
CA ILE A 379 -7.08 8.82 -7.91
C ILE A 379 -8.08 8.39 -8.98
N TYR A 380 -8.34 7.09 -9.11
CA TYR A 380 -9.31 6.53 -10.04
C TYR A 380 -10.72 7.10 -9.82
N TYR A 381 -11.17 7.16 -8.56
CA TYR A 381 -12.45 7.77 -8.20
C TYR A 381 -12.54 9.25 -8.57
N LEU A 382 -11.48 10.03 -8.32
CA LEU A 382 -11.44 11.46 -8.67
C LEU A 382 -11.46 11.67 -10.18
N ILE A 383 -10.73 10.85 -10.95
CA ILE A 383 -10.76 10.87 -12.42
C ILE A 383 -12.17 10.54 -12.92
N LYS A 384 -12.80 9.50 -12.36
CA LYS A 384 -14.17 9.11 -12.69
C LYS A 384 -15.15 10.26 -12.45
N VAL A 385 -15.19 10.82 -11.23
CA VAL A 385 -16.08 11.95 -10.91
C VAL A 385 -15.82 13.15 -11.82
N PHE A 386 -14.56 13.46 -12.12
CA PHE A 386 -14.22 14.54 -13.04
C PHE A 386 -14.76 14.30 -14.46
N ALA A 387 -14.57 13.08 -14.99
CA ALA A 387 -15.08 12.69 -16.31
C ALA A 387 -16.62 12.74 -16.35
N GLU A 388 -17.29 12.13 -15.38
CA GLU A 388 -18.75 12.11 -15.28
C GLU A 388 -19.34 13.53 -15.17
N THR A 389 -18.70 14.41 -14.38
CA THR A 389 -19.12 15.82 -14.27
C THR A 389 -18.99 16.54 -15.62
N LYS A 390 -17.92 16.27 -16.39
CA LYS A 390 -17.71 16.86 -17.71
C LYS A 390 -18.69 16.30 -18.75
N LEU A 391 -19.02 15.02 -18.69
CA LEU A 391 -19.99 14.36 -19.57
C LEU A 391 -21.41 14.84 -19.28
N ALA A 392 -21.81 14.88 -18.01
CA ALA A 392 -23.10 15.44 -17.58
C ALA A 392 -23.26 16.90 -18.02
N ALA A 393 -22.19 17.71 -17.87
CA ALA A 393 -22.20 19.09 -18.37
C ALA A 393 -22.28 19.19 -19.90
N LYS A 394 -22.01 18.12 -20.65
CA LYS A 394 -22.14 18.03 -22.11
C LYS A 394 -23.41 17.28 -22.54
N GLU A 395 -24.25 16.86 -21.60
CA GLU A 395 -25.44 16.03 -21.88
C GLU A 395 -25.07 14.72 -22.61
N LEU A 396 -23.89 14.17 -22.31
CA LEU A 396 -23.40 12.92 -22.86
C LEU A 396 -23.65 11.75 -21.90
N PRO A 397 -23.75 10.51 -22.42
CA PRO A 397 -23.92 9.33 -21.58
C PRO A 397 -22.80 9.20 -20.54
N ILE A 398 -23.17 8.86 -19.30
CA ILE A 398 -22.24 8.76 -18.16
C ILE A 398 -21.72 7.32 -18.03
N GLU A 399 -22.56 6.34 -18.32
CA GLU A 399 -22.22 4.92 -18.16
C GLU A 399 -21.23 4.48 -19.23
N SER A 400 -20.16 3.83 -18.79
CA SER A 400 -19.09 3.32 -19.66
C SER A 400 -19.58 2.33 -20.71
N GLU A 401 -20.71 1.63 -20.46
CA GLU A 401 -21.34 0.69 -21.39
C GLU A 401 -21.77 1.35 -22.70
N ASN A 402 -22.20 2.61 -22.66
CA ASN A 402 -22.53 3.37 -23.86
C ASN A 402 -21.30 3.64 -24.76
N TYR A 403 -20.09 3.38 -24.26
CA TYR A 403 -18.83 3.54 -25.00
C TYR A 403 -18.18 2.19 -25.36
N LEU A 404 -18.77 1.07 -24.95
CA LEU A 404 -18.35 -0.28 -25.33
C LEU A 404 -19.04 -0.67 -26.65
N TYR A 405 -18.26 -0.76 -27.74
CA TYR A 405 -18.67 -1.22 -29.07
C TYR A 405 -19.55 -0.25 -29.90
N ASN A 406 -18.95 0.27 -30.98
CA ASN A 406 -19.61 1.07 -32.02
C ASN A 406 -20.71 0.26 -32.73
N SER A 407 -21.98 0.57 -32.47
CA SER A 407 -23.04 0.42 -33.48
C SER A 407 -24.19 1.41 -33.30
N ASP A 408 -24.47 1.87 -32.07
CA ASP A 408 -25.52 2.88 -31.81
C ASP A 408 -25.01 4.17 -31.13
N PHE A 409 -23.69 4.42 -31.14
CA PHE A 409 -23.17 5.72 -30.72
C PHE A 409 -23.44 6.73 -31.84
N ASP A 410 -24.61 7.35 -31.80
CA ASP A 410 -25.08 8.35 -32.75
C ASP A 410 -24.20 9.62 -32.64
N TYR A 411 -23.03 9.59 -33.28
CA TYR A 411 -22.09 10.71 -33.38
C TYR A 411 -22.76 11.97 -33.94
N THR A 412 -23.87 11.81 -34.66
CA THR A 412 -24.71 12.90 -35.18
C THR A 412 -25.37 13.70 -34.07
N LYS A 413 -25.92 13.07 -33.01
CA LYS A 413 -26.46 13.77 -31.83
C LYS A 413 -25.40 14.51 -31.02
N ILE A 414 -24.18 13.96 -30.94
CA ILE A 414 -23.06 14.62 -30.28
C ILE A 414 -22.60 15.84 -31.09
N ASN A 415 -22.49 15.70 -32.41
CA ASN A 415 -22.20 16.82 -33.29
C ASN A 415 -23.29 17.88 -33.22
N GLU A 416 -24.57 17.51 -33.14
CA GLU A 416 -25.68 18.45 -32.95
C GLU A 416 -25.63 19.16 -31.60
N SER A 417 -25.39 18.44 -30.49
CA SER A 417 -25.19 19.00 -29.15
C SER A 417 -24.01 19.96 -29.11
N ILE A 418 -22.87 19.56 -29.67
CA ILE A 418 -21.66 20.38 -29.76
C ILE A 418 -21.93 21.60 -30.65
N HIS A 419 -22.59 21.43 -31.80
CA HIS A 419 -22.91 22.50 -32.74
C HIS A 419 -23.87 23.51 -32.13
N ASN A 420 -24.97 23.05 -31.51
CA ASN A 420 -25.92 23.88 -30.77
C ASN A 420 -25.25 24.63 -29.62
N ARG A 421 -24.27 24.01 -28.94
CA ARG A 421 -23.51 24.68 -27.88
C ARG A 421 -22.53 25.71 -28.41
N ILE A 422 -21.89 25.46 -29.56
CA ILE A 422 -21.06 26.44 -30.27
C ILE A 422 -21.92 27.62 -30.71
N GLU A 423 -23.10 27.39 -31.28
CA GLU A 423 -24.14 28.35 -31.64
C GLU A 423 -24.57 29.21 -30.44
N LYS A 424 -24.96 28.58 -29.33
CA LYS A 424 -25.35 29.27 -28.08
C LYS A 424 -24.21 30.12 -27.52
N THR A 425 -22.98 29.61 -27.61
CA THR A 425 -21.78 30.33 -27.15
C THR A 425 -21.42 31.49 -28.07
N LYS A 426 -21.57 31.34 -29.40
CA LYS A 426 -21.46 32.43 -30.39
C LYS A 426 -22.50 33.51 -30.13
N LYS A 427 -23.79 33.15 -29.95
CA LYS A 427 -24.89 34.07 -29.61
C LYS A 427 -24.64 34.83 -28.30
N ARG A 428 -24.16 34.15 -27.25
CA ARG A 428 -23.77 34.79 -25.97
C ARG A 428 -22.57 35.74 -26.09
N ARG A 429 -21.62 35.45 -26.99
CA ARG A 429 -20.47 36.34 -27.27
C ARG A 429 -20.90 37.56 -28.09
N LEU A 430 -21.76 37.37 -29.07
CA LEU A 430 -22.35 38.45 -29.88
C LEU A 430 -23.23 39.38 -29.04
N SER A 431 -24.06 38.85 -28.12
CA SER A 431 -24.86 39.67 -27.22
C SER A 431 -24.02 40.47 -26.22
N ARG A 432 -22.89 39.91 -25.74
CA ARG A 432 -21.91 40.64 -24.93
C ARG A 432 -21.19 41.74 -25.71
N LYS A 433 -20.84 41.49 -26.98
CA LYS A 433 -20.19 42.49 -27.86
C LYS A 433 -21.15 43.64 -28.23
N LYS A 434 -22.45 43.35 -28.44
CA LYS A 434 -23.51 44.37 -28.61
C LYS A 434 -23.70 45.24 -27.37
N ARG A 435 -23.64 44.65 -26.17
CA ARG A 435 -23.71 45.40 -24.89
C ARG A 435 -22.47 46.22 -24.56
N SER A 436 -21.29 45.87 -25.10
CA SER A 436 -20.07 46.68 -24.93
C SER A 436 -19.92 47.78 -25.97
N GLY A 437 -20.57 47.67 -27.14
CA GLY A 437 -20.56 48.69 -28.19
C GLY A 437 -21.64 49.78 -28.06
N THR A 438 -22.50 49.71 -27.05
CA THR A 438 -23.53 50.74 -26.74
C THR A 438 -23.09 51.72 -25.64
N LYS A 439 -21.79 51.72 -25.29
CA LYS A 439 -21.17 52.61 -24.32
C LYS A 439 -19.99 53.42 -24.92
N SER A 440 -20.11 53.85 -26.18
CA SER A 440 -19.26 54.92 -26.73
C SER A 440 -20.13 56.08 -27.19
#